data_AF-A0A9D1DKV8-F1
#
_entry.id   AF-A0A9D1DKV8-F1
#
_cell.length_a   1.000
_cell.length_b   1.000
_cell.length_c   1.000
_cell.angle_alpha   90.00
_cell.angle_beta   90.00
_cell.angle_gamma   90.00
#
_symmetry.space_group_name_H-M   'P 1'
#
loop_
_entity.id
_entity.type
_entity.pdbx_description
1 polymer ?
#
loop_
_entity_poly.entity_id
_entity_poly.type
_entity_poly.pdbx_seq_one_letter_code
_entity_poly.pdbx_strand_id
1 'polypeptide(L)' 'MPAYKKLTEPVLERLRRVLGEALVFGEAVKEDFSHDEMPIYGKFAPEAVCFPSSTEEV' A
#
# COMPACT_ATOMS: atom_id res chain seq x y z
N MET A 1 19.04 5.17 -8.31
CA MET A 1 17.90 5.20 -7.38
C MET A 1 18.14 4.14 -6.32
N PRO A 2 18.04 4.44 -5.02
CA PRO A 2 18.12 3.40 -4.00
C PRO A 2 17.00 2.37 -4.26
N ALA A 3 17.35 1.09 -4.21
CA ALA A 3 16.36 0.02 -4.34
C ALA A 3 15.57 -0.05 -3.02
N TYR A 4 14.33 0.45 -3.04
CA TYR A 4 13.41 0.25 -1.93
C TYR A 4 13.18 -1.24 -1.72
N LYS A 5 13.06 -1.65 -0.45
CA LYS A 5 12.75 -3.03 -0.12
C LYS A 5 11.36 -3.36 -0.64
N LYS A 6 11.24 -4.53 -1.28
CA LYS A 6 9.96 -5.11 -1.69
C LYS A 6 9.16 -5.56 -0.49
N LEU A 7 7.83 -5.55 -0.64
CA LEU A 7 6.95 -6.09 0.37
C LEU A 7 7.13 -7.61 0.40
N THR A 8 7.52 -8.15 1.55
CA THR A 8 7.72 -9.58 1.74
C THR A 8 6.46 -10.20 2.35
N GLU A 9 6.24 -11.50 2.09
CA GLU A 9 5.10 -12.23 2.68
C GLU A 9 4.99 -12.10 4.21
N PRO A 10 6.08 -12.15 5.00
CA PRO A 10 6.00 -11.96 6.45
C PRO A 10 5.46 -10.57 6.86
N VAL A 11 5.76 -9.53 6.08
CA VAL A 11 5.24 -8.18 6.35
C VAL A 11 3.78 -8.11 5.94
N LEU A 12 3.42 -8.69 4.80
CA LEU A 12 2.03 -8.75 4.34
C LEU A 12 1.12 -9.48 5.34
N GLU A 13 1.58 -10.61 5.88
CA GLU A 13 0.84 -11.36 6.91
C GLU A 13 0.65 -10.57 8.20
N ARG A 14 1.64 -9.78 8.61
CA ARG A 14 1.50 -8.88 9.77
C ARG A 14 0.47 -7.78 9.49
N LEU A 15 0.50 -7.18 8.29
CA LEU A 15 -0.48 -6.16 7.89
C LEU A 15 -1.89 -6.74 7.84
N ARG A 16 -2.08 -7.95 7.28
CA ARG A 16 -3.37 -8.67 7.27
C ARG A 16 -3.93 -8.91 8.66
N ARG A 17 -3.08 -9.19 9.65
CA ARG A 17 -3.53 -9.40 11.04
C ARG A 17 -4.06 -8.13 11.70
N VAL A 18 -3.51 -6.98 11.35
CA VAL A 18 -3.91 -5.69 11.93
C VAL A 18 -5.12 -5.12 11.19
N LEU A 19 -5.12 -5.18 9.86
CA LEU A 19 -6.07 -4.48 9.00
C LEU A 19 -7.17 -5.38 8.43
N GLY A 20 -6.96 -6.69 8.36
CA GLY A 20 -7.93 -7.62 7.76
C GLY A 20 -8.30 -7.21 6.33
N GLU A 21 -9.59 -6.93 6.12
CA GLU A 21 -10.16 -6.49 4.84
C GLU A 21 -9.78 -5.05 4.45
N ALA A 22 -9.28 -4.25 5.39
CA ALA A 22 -8.81 -2.89 5.15
C ALA A 22 -7.43 -2.83 4.47
N LEU A 23 -6.83 -3.98 4.16
CA LEU A 23 -5.59 -4.09 3.40
C LEU A 23 -5.89 -4.50 1.95
N VAL A 24 -5.45 -3.67 1.00
CA VAL A 24 -5.52 -3.93 -0.43
C VAL A 24 -4.10 -4.19 -0.95
N PHE A 25 -3.88 -5.25 -1.72
CA PHE A 25 -2.54 -5.67 -2.16
C PHE A 25 -2.51 -6.05 -3.65
N GLY A 26 -1.40 -5.74 -4.31
CA GLY A 26 -1.15 -6.13 -5.70
C GLY A 26 -2.17 -5.55 -6.68
N GLU A 27 -2.72 -6.40 -7.54
CA GLU A 27 -3.68 -5.99 -8.59
C GLU A 27 -5.01 -5.44 -8.05
N ALA A 28 -5.31 -5.65 -6.76
CA ALA A 28 -6.48 -5.05 -6.13
C ALA A 28 -6.30 -3.54 -5.85
N VAL A 29 -5.06 -3.03 -5.89
CA VAL A 29 -4.76 -1.61 -5.71
C VAL A 29 -5.25 -0.82 -6.92
N LYS A 30 -6.13 0.15 -6.69
CA LYS A 30 -6.71 1.00 -7.74
C LYS A 30 -5.66 1.93 -8.35
N GLU A 31 -5.84 2.27 -9.62
CA GLU A 31 -4.98 3.22 -10.34
C GLU A 31 -4.98 4.63 -9.72
N ASP A 32 -6.02 4.99 -8.97
CA ASP A 32 -6.09 6.26 -8.22
C ASP A 32 -4.91 6.42 -7.25
N PHE A 33 -4.33 5.32 -6.76
CA PHE A 33 -3.16 5.34 -5.86
C PHE A 33 -1.83 5.36 -6.61
N SER A 34 -1.85 5.35 -7.94
CA SER A 34 -0.63 5.29 -8.77
C SER A 34 -0.06 6.65 -9.12
N HIS A 35 -0.74 7.75 -8.78
CA HIS A 35 -0.31 9.10 -9.12
C HIS A 35 -0.66 10.10 -8.02
N ASP A 36 0.16 11.12 -7.89
CA ASP A 36 -0.07 12.27 -7.02
C ASP A 36 -0.94 13.33 -7.73
N GLU A 37 -1.52 14.28 -6.99
CA GLU A 37 -2.33 15.37 -7.55
C GLU A 37 -1.50 16.25 -8.51
N MET A 38 -0.18 16.33 -8.28
CA MET A 38 0.74 17.02 -9.18
C MET A 38 1.34 16.05 -10.23
N PRO A 39 1.05 16.21 -11.53
CA PRO A 39 1.44 15.25 -12.57
C PRO A 39 2.95 15.08 -12.79
N ILE A 40 3.78 15.98 -12.24
CA ILE A 40 5.23 16.00 -12.45
C ILE A 40 5.98 14.87 -11.73
N TYR A 41 5.36 14.21 -10.75
CA TYR A 41 6.03 13.20 -9.92
C TYR A 41 6.01 11.78 -10.50
N GLY A 42 5.43 11.61 -11.70
CA GLY A 42 5.35 10.32 -12.39
C GLY A 42 4.23 9.43 -11.85
N LYS A 43 4.14 8.22 -12.41
CA LYS A 43 3.15 7.22 -12.02
C LYS A 43 3.83 5.97 -11.48
N PHE A 44 3.51 5.57 -10.26
CA PHE A 44 3.96 4.34 -9.65
C PHE A 44 2.89 3.78 -8.72
N ALA A 45 2.36 2.60 -9.02
CA ALA A 45 1.40 1.92 -8.16
C ALA A 45 2.12 1.28 -6.95
N PRO A 46 1.66 1.54 -5.71
CA PRO A 46 2.23 0.89 -4.53
C PRO A 46 1.88 -0.61 -4.50
N GLU A 47 2.69 -1.40 -3.80
CA GLU A 47 2.47 -2.84 -3.65
C GLU A 47 1.26 -3.14 -2.75
N ALA A 48 0.94 -2.25 -1.80
CA ALA A 48 -0.21 -2.35 -0.91
C ALA A 48 -0.76 -0.96 -0.54
N VAL A 49 -2.05 -0.90 -0.20
CA VAL A 49 -2.74 0.26 0.37
C VAL A 49 -3.50 -0.16 1.61
N CYS A 50 -3.37 0.61 2.69
CA CYS A 50 -4.01 0.35 3.98
C CYS A 50 -5.10 1.41 4.23
N PHE A 51 -6.27 0.98 4.69
CA PHE A 51 -7.40 1.84 5.06
C PHE A 51 -7.74 1.71 6.55
N PRO A 52 -6.82 2.08 7.45
CA PRO A 52 -7.05 1.95 8.89
C PRO A 52 -8.30 2.72 9.31
N SER A 53 -9.10 2.10 10.18
CA SER A 53 -10.37 2.62 10.68
C SER A 53 -10.28 3.17 12.11
N SER A 54 -9.17 2.92 12.78
CA SER A 54 -8.89 3.33 14.16
C SER A 54 -7.48 3.90 14.31
N THR A 55 -7.24 4.65 15.39
CA THR A 55 -5.90 5.19 15.69
C THR A 55 -4.91 4.07 16.01
N GLU A 56 -5.40 2.97 16.58
CA GLU A 56 -4.62 1.80 16.95
C GLU A 56 -4.11 1.01 15.74
N GLU A 57 -4.76 1.15 14.58
CA GLU A 57 -4.37 0.51 13.32
C GLU A 57 -3.30 1.31 12.53
N VAL A 58 -3.05 2.57 12.89
CA VAL A 58 -2.06 3.48 12.25
C VAL A 58 -0.69 3.33 12.90
#